data_AF-A0A8C2ZPC6-F1
#
_entry.id   AF-A0A8C2ZPC6-F1
#
_cell.length_a   1.000
_cell.length_b   1.000
_cell.length_c   1.000
_cell.angle_alpha   90.00
_cell.angle_beta   90.00
_cell.angle_gamma   90.00
#
_symmetry.space_group_name_H-M   'P 1'
#
loop_
_entity.id
_entity.type
_entity.pdbx_description
1 polymer ?
#
loop_
_entity_poly.entity_id
_entity_poly.type
_entity_poly.pdbx_seq_one_letter_code
_entity_poly.pdbx_strand_id
1 'polypeptide(L)'
;MHSRGVVRSWAGLSAVRSCLLLLFIYTPRSLHGGRAQSRRVQQQQQQPLAHRERVEGAESFPLDFTAVEGNMDNFMVQIKNLAQSLYPCSAQKLDQDMKLHFLKNVTVTCNDGSAAGYYIKESKGSKRWLLFLEGGWYCFNKQTCDSRYEMMRRLMSSTKWPQTRTGTGILSPQPEENPHWWNANIVFIPYCSSDVWSGATPKTDRSDYAFMGSLIIKEVVNELLTKSLDNAKVLLLAGSSAGGIGVLMNVDQVAEQLDSQGHRGVQVRGLADSGWFLDNQQYKFPDCLDITSCGPSEVMKRGIRYWGSLVPENCRQAHLGEEWKCFFGYIVFPTLKSPVFVMQWQYDEAQLTVDNIHLTGQPVNEGQWRYIQNLGQELRSTLRDVPAMFSPACLSHELITRTDWMDIQVKGTSLPRALHCWDRSLQDQIHINGSNRNHHKHRTPPTSGCPLHLIDSCPWPQCNPSCPTIRDQLTGQEMSTIQFLKHMGFDVQKMAQQQGMDPKKLLGMLNNGS
;
A
#
# COMPACT_ATOMS: atom_id res chain seq x y z
N MET A 1 0.69 35.54 -65.26
CA MET A 1 1.93 36.23 -65.71
C MET A 1 3.15 35.42 -65.24
N HIS A 2 4.36 35.78 -65.67
CA HIS A 2 5.63 35.00 -65.66
C HIS A 2 5.93 34.14 -64.41
N SER A 3 6.58 32.96 -64.45
CA SER A 3 7.54 32.28 -65.36
C SER A 3 9.04 32.51 -65.09
N ARG A 4 9.79 31.38 -64.93
CA ARG A 4 11.27 31.21 -64.84
C ARG A 4 11.96 31.74 -63.54
N GLY A 5 13.05 31.14 -63.03
CA GLY A 5 13.71 29.86 -63.35
C GLY A 5 15.19 29.80 -62.92
N VAL A 6 15.61 28.64 -62.36
CA VAL A 6 16.91 27.91 -62.46
C VAL A 6 18.24 28.73 -62.55
N VAL A 7 19.31 28.47 -61.75
CA VAL A 7 20.49 27.63 -62.15
C VAL A 7 21.64 27.63 -61.09
N ARG A 8 22.08 26.43 -60.65
CA ARG A 8 23.46 25.92 -60.27
C ARG A 8 24.33 26.61 -59.18
N SER A 9 25.35 25.96 -58.56
CA SER A 9 25.77 24.54 -58.34
C SER A 9 27.10 24.47 -57.51
N TRP A 10 27.56 23.25 -57.13
CA TRP A 10 28.87 22.85 -56.54
C TRP A 10 29.06 23.16 -55.03
N ALA A 11 29.77 22.38 -54.18
CA ALA A 11 30.15 20.95 -54.09
C ALA A 11 30.78 20.68 -52.68
N GLY A 12 30.89 19.47 -52.09
CA GLY A 12 30.29 18.15 -52.38
C GLY A 12 31.19 16.90 -52.20
N LEU A 13 31.03 16.09 -51.12
CA LEU A 13 31.61 14.74 -50.87
C LEU A 13 30.62 13.94 -49.96
N SER A 14 30.12 12.74 -50.26
CA SER A 14 30.75 11.40 -50.44
C SER A 14 31.16 10.75 -49.09
N ALA A 15 30.78 9.50 -48.70
CA ALA A 15 30.00 8.44 -49.37
C ALA A 15 29.27 7.48 -48.39
N VAL A 16 28.36 6.67 -48.94
CA VAL A 16 27.68 5.50 -48.32
C VAL A 16 27.95 4.26 -49.19
N ARG A 17 28.09 3.06 -48.58
CA ARG A 17 27.74 1.69 -49.10
C ARG A 17 28.12 0.64 -48.02
N SER A 18 27.31 -0.39 -47.66
CA SER A 18 26.82 -1.57 -48.43
C SER A 18 27.97 -2.53 -48.83
N CYS A 19 27.89 -3.87 -48.80
CA CYS A 19 26.75 -4.82 -48.65
C CYS A 19 27.25 -6.29 -48.39
N LEU A 20 26.31 -7.27 -48.39
CA LEU A 20 26.43 -8.72 -48.75
C LEU A 20 26.89 -9.81 -47.74
N LEU A 21 25.90 -10.64 -47.33
CA LEU A 21 25.76 -12.11 -47.49
C LEU A 21 26.99 -13.03 -47.70
N LEU A 22 27.04 -14.17 -46.96
CA LEU A 22 26.95 -15.55 -47.52
C LEU A 22 26.85 -16.67 -46.43
N LEU A 23 26.39 -17.86 -46.83
CA LEU A 23 26.18 -19.06 -45.99
C LEU A 23 27.46 -19.92 -45.85
N PHE A 24 27.54 -20.82 -44.85
CA PHE A 24 27.35 -22.29 -45.06
C PHE A 24 27.43 -23.14 -43.77
N ILE A 25 26.81 -24.32 -43.86
CA ILE A 25 26.70 -25.39 -42.85
C ILE A 25 27.93 -26.32 -42.91
N TYR A 26 28.39 -26.90 -41.78
CA TYR A 26 28.97 -28.25 -41.79
C TYR A 26 28.87 -28.99 -40.44
N THR A 27 28.24 -30.17 -40.47
CA THR A 27 28.43 -31.29 -39.52
C THR A 27 29.16 -32.41 -40.26
N PRO A 28 29.85 -33.32 -39.54
CA PRO A 28 29.67 -34.73 -39.90
C PRO A 28 29.49 -35.69 -38.71
N ARG A 29 28.92 -36.85 -39.04
CA ARG A 29 28.58 -37.99 -38.17
C ARG A 29 29.71 -39.03 -38.10
N SER A 30 29.83 -39.70 -36.95
CA SER A 30 29.83 -41.17 -36.73
C SER A 30 30.85 -42.08 -37.43
N LEU A 31 31.46 -43.02 -36.67
CA LEU A 31 31.21 -44.49 -36.76
C LEU A 31 32.21 -45.34 -35.94
N HIS A 32 31.67 -46.32 -35.20
CA HIS A 32 32.33 -47.58 -34.73
C HIS A 32 33.53 -47.45 -33.74
N GLY A 33 33.83 -48.39 -32.85
CA GLY A 33 33.20 -49.69 -32.52
C GLY A 33 34.27 -50.69 -32.06
N GLY A 34 34.22 -51.19 -30.81
CA GLY A 34 35.26 -52.11 -30.31
C GLY A 34 35.06 -52.63 -28.88
N ARG A 35 34.72 -53.92 -28.76
CA ARG A 35 34.81 -54.70 -27.50
C ARG A 35 36.29 -55.01 -27.20
N ALA A 36 36.67 -55.06 -25.92
CA ALA A 36 37.07 -56.31 -25.24
C ALA A 36 37.51 -56.08 -23.78
N GLN A 37 37.36 -57.12 -22.95
CA GLN A 37 37.73 -57.14 -21.54
C GLN A 37 39.21 -57.51 -21.35
N SER A 38 39.79 -57.14 -20.21
CA SER A 38 40.62 -58.09 -19.45
C SER A 38 40.45 -57.90 -17.94
N ARG A 39 40.54 -59.01 -17.19
CA ARG A 39 40.32 -59.11 -15.74
C ARG A 39 41.65 -59.28 -15.00
N ARG A 40 41.71 -58.78 -13.75
CA ARG A 40 42.07 -59.58 -12.54
C ARG A 40 41.74 -58.75 -11.29
N VAL A 41 40.79 -59.22 -10.45
CA VAL A 41 40.99 -60.03 -9.21
C VAL A 41 41.58 -59.14 -8.10
N GLN A 42 40.92 -58.73 -6.99
CA GLN A 42 39.86 -59.23 -6.10
C GLN A 42 40.43 -59.51 -4.70
N GLN A 43 40.03 -58.71 -3.71
CA GLN A 43 39.78 -59.07 -2.29
C GLN A 43 39.12 -57.83 -1.62
N GLN A 44 37.88 -57.95 -1.13
CA GLN A 44 37.52 -58.12 0.30
C GLN A 44 37.83 -56.87 1.17
N GLN A 45 36.94 -56.34 2.01
CA GLN A 45 35.56 -56.71 2.38
C GLN A 45 34.97 -55.61 3.30
N GLN A 46 33.76 -55.09 3.05
CA GLN A 46 32.89 -54.48 4.10
C GLN A 46 31.46 -54.20 3.60
N GLN A 47 30.50 -54.24 4.52
CA GLN A 47 29.05 -54.14 4.27
C GLN A 47 28.55 -52.68 4.23
N PRO A 48 27.39 -52.40 3.59
CA PRO A 48 26.90 -51.03 3.43
C PRO A 48 26.22 -50.50 4.70
N LEU A 49 26.62 -49.31 5.14
CA LEU A 49 25.85 -48.50 6.09
C LEU A 49 24.84 -47.62 5.33
N ALA A 50 23.59 -47.63 5.77
CA ALA A 50 22.51 -46.88 5.15
C ALA A 50 22.72 -45.36 5.27
N HIS A 51 22.72 -44.66 4.13
CA HIS A 51 22.76 -43.21 4.13
C HIS A 51 21.36 -42.67 4.48
N ARG A 52 21.17 -42.32 5.75
CA ARG A 52 19.96 -41.65 6.23
C ARG A 52 20.05 -40.17 5.85
N GLU A 53 19.26 -39.72 4.89
CA GLU A 53 19.16 -38.30 4.55
C GLU A 53 18.73 -37.50 5.79
N ARG A 54 19.54 -36.49 6.14
CA ARG A 54 19.26 -35.61 7.27
C ARG A 54 18.48 -34.42 6.74
N VAL A 55 17.18 -34.38 7.02
CA VAL A 55 16.35 -33.19 6.79
C VAL A 55 16.84 -32.09 7.75
N GLU A 56 17.50 -31.06 7.22
CA GLU A 56 17.82 -29.86 7.98
C GLU A 56 16.55 -29.01 8.15
N GLY A 57 15.81 -29.30 9.21
CA GLY A 57 14.80 -28.38 9.72
C GLY A 57 15.49 -27.18 10.39
N ALA A 58 14.98 -25.97 10.15
CA ALA A 58 15.43 -24.79 10.88
C ALA A 58 15.01 -24.90 12.37
N GLU A 59 15.93 -25.31 13.23
CA GLU A 59 15.71 -25.38 14.68
C GLU A 59 15.55 -23.95 15.24
N SER A 60 14.32 -23.59 15.62
CA SER A 60 14.06 -22.35 16.34
C SER A 60 14.44 -22.55 17.81
N PHE A 61 15.59 -22.03 18.24
CA PHE A 61 15.98 -22.02 19.65
C PHE A 61 15.20 -20.95 20.41
N PRO A 62 14.34 -21.31 21.38
CA PRO A 62 13.82 -20.34 22.32
C PRO A 62 14.95 -19.88 23.23
N LEU A 63 15.27 -18.59 23.20
CA LEU A 63 16.20 -18.01 24.16
C LEU A 63 15.50 -17.87 25.51
N ASP A 64 16.02 -18.57 26.52
CA ASP A 64 15.59 -18.44 27.90
C ASP A 64 16.31 -17.25 28.54
N PHE A 65 15.53 -16.24 28.96
CA PHE A 65 16.04 -14.99 29.55
C PHE A 65 15.99 -14.97 31.08
N THR A 66 15.59 -16.07 31.74
CA THR A 66 15.46 -16.15 33.20
C THR A 66 16.77 -15.91 33.96
N ALA A 67 17.92 -16.04 33.29
CA ALA A 67 19.25 -15.83 33.87
C ALA A 67 19.78 -14.39 33.82
N VAL A 68 19.01 -13.39 33.34
CA VAL A 68 19.51 -12.01 33.08
C VAL A 68 18.97 -10.96 34.07
N GLU A 69 18.48 -11.37 35.24
CA GLU A 69 18.19 -10.43 36.35
C GLU A 69 19.48 -9.91 36.99
N GLY A 70 20.03 -8.83 36.42
CA GLY A 70 21.12 -8.05 37.05
C GLY A 70 22.14 -7.42 36.11
N ASN A 71 22.19 -7.77 34.81
CA ASN A 71 23.21 -7.23 33.90
C ASN A 71 22.70 -7.04 32.44
N MET A 72 21.55 -6.36 32.32
CA MET A 72 20.85 -6.16 31.05
C MET A 72 21.67 -5.32 30.04
N ASP A 73 22.47 -4.35 30.50
CA ASP A 73 23.29 -3.50 29.63
C ASP A 73 24.40 -4.31 28.94
N ASN A 74 25.12 -5.15 29.69
CA ASN A 74 26.18 -6.00 29.13
C ASN A 74 25.61 -7.06 28.17
N PHE A 75 24.41 -7.59 28.47
CA PHE A 75 23.69 -8.48 27.57
C PHE A 75 23.28 -7.79 26.25
N MET A 76 22.77 -6.55 26.32
CA MET A 76 22.43 -5.77 25.13
C MET A 76 23.68 -5.39 24.31
N VAL A 77 24.83 -5.17 24.96
CA VAL A 77 26.13 -5.02 24.27
C VAL A 77 26.53 -6.31 23.57
N GLN A 78 26.37 -7.48 24.20
CA GLN A 78 26.66 -8.77 23.55
C GLN A 78 25.74 -9.05 22.34
N ILE A 79 24.44 -8.74 22.43
CA ILE A 79 23.52 -8.84 21.28
C ILE A 79 23.94 -7.88 20.16
N LYS A 80 24.30 -6.62 20.47
CA LYS A 80 24.80 -5.67 19.46
C LYS A 80 26.08 -6.16 18.80
N ASN A 81 27.03 -6.70 19.56
CA ASN A 81 28.27 -7.25 19.05
C ASN A 81 28.03 -8.49 18.16
N LEU A 82 27.09 -9.37 18.55
CA LEU A 82 26.70 -10.53 17.74
C LEU A 82 26.02 -10.10 16.44
N ALA A 83 25.08 -9.14 16.51
CA ALA A 83 24.43 -8.58 15.33
C ALA A 83 25.45 -7.91 14.39
N GLN A 84 26.38 -7.11 14.91
CA GLN A 84 27.48 -6.52 14.13
C GLN A 84 28.46 -7.55 13.56
N SER A 85 28.66 -8.69 14.24
CA SER A 85 29.51 -9.78 13.74
C SER A 85 28.84 -10.63 12.65
N LEU A 86 27.50 -10.74 12.69
CA LEU A 86 26.70 -11.43 11.69
C LEU A 86 26.34 -10.55 10.49
N TYR A 87 26.30 -9.22 10.67
CA TYR A 87 25.98 -8.25 9.62
C TYR A 87 26.86 -8.42 8.35
N PRO A 88 28.20 -8.59 8.43
CA PRO A 88 29.04 -8.91 7.27
C PRO A 88 28.70 -10.23 6.57
N CYS A 89 28.23 -11.25 7.31
CA CYS A 89 27.81 -12.52 6.73
C CYS A 89 26.49 -12.39 5.95
N SER A 90 25.59 -11.49 6.37
CA SER A 90 24.41 -11.09 5.58
C SER A 90 24.71 -10.03 4.51
N ALA A 91 25.87 -9.36 4.55
CA ALA A 91 26.24 -8.30 3.63
C ALA A 91 26.68 -8.79 2.23
N GLN A 92 26.52 -10.10 1.92
CA GLN A 92 26.50 -10.59 0.54
C GLN A 92 25.25 -10.09 -0.21
N LYS A 93 25.20 -8.78 -0.44
CA LYS A 93 24.26 -8.04 -1.31
C LYS A 93 22.91 -8.73 -1.47
N LEU A 94 22.21 -8.96 -0.34
CA LEU A 94 20.86 -9.53 -0.40
C LEU A 94 20.03 -8.67 -1.36
N ASP A 95 19.31 -9.34 -2.25
CA ASP A 95 18.42 -8.66 -3.18
C ASP A 95 17.23 -8.11 -2.40
N GLN A 96 17.30 -6.81 -2.08
CA GLN A 96 16.32 -6.14 -1.22
C GLN A 96 15.07 -5.70 -1.97
N ASP A 97 15.16 -5.60 -3.29
CA ASP A 97 14.04 -5.20 -4.13
C ASP A 97 13.03 -6.33 -4.31
N MET A 98 11.77 -5.93 -4.48
CA MET A 98 10.72 -6.81 -5.01
C MET A 98 10.89 -6.95 -6.53
N LYS A 99 10.63 -8.14 -7.07
CA LYS A 99 10.75 -8.45 -8.51
C LYS A 99 9.39 -8.48 -9.19
N LEU A 100 9.31 -7.91 -10.39
CA LEU A 100 8.09 -7.88 -11.19
C LEU A 100 7.73 -9.28 -11.71
N HIS A 101 6.47 -9.67 -11.52
CA HIS A 101 5.82 -10.79 -12.16
C HIS A 101 4.54 -10.31 -12.85
N PHE A 102 4.44 -10.53 -14.16
CA PHE A 102 3.18 -10.39 -14.89
C PHE A 102 2.28 -11.58 -14.61
N LEU A 103 0.97 -11.37 -14.57
CA LEU A 103 -0.01 -12.44 -14.46
C LEU A 103 0.08 -13.38 -15.66
N LYS A 104 0.10 -14.69 -15.40
CA LYS A 104 0.02 -15.75 -16.43
C LYS A 104 -1.32 -15.70 -17.18
N ASN A 105 -2.37 -15.30 -16.48
CA ASN A 105 -3.69 -15.12 -17.06
C ASN A 105 -3.78 -13.76 -17.77
N VAL A 106 -3.37 -13.77 -19.04
CA VAL A 106 -3.35 -12.59 -19.93
C VAL A 106 -4.71 -11.96 -20.20
N THR A 107 -5.82 -12.56 -19.73
CA THR A 107 -7.15 -11.94 -19.83
C THR A 107 -7.38 -10.87 -18.75
N VAL A 108 -6.62 -10.90 -17.66
CA VAL A 108 -6.68 -9.92 -16.57
C VAL A 108 -5.66 -8.80 -16.86
N THR A 109 -6.16 -7.62 -17.21
CA THR A 109 -5.36 -6.56 -17.85
C THR A 109 -5.47 -5.20 -17.16
N CYS A 110 -4.44 -4.37 -17.37
CA CYS A 110 -4.48 -2.93 -17.12
C CYS A 110 -5.45 -2.23 -18.10
N ASN A 111 -5.76 -0.95 -17.84
CA ASN A 111 -6.72 -0.18 -18.65
C ASN A 111 -6.47 -0.28 -20.17
N ASP A 112 -5.23 -0.19 -20.63
CA ASP A 112 -4.91 -0.22 -22.07
C ASP A 112 -5.03 -1.62 -22.71
N GLY A 113 -5.11 -2.68 -21.91
CA GLY A 113 -5.07 -4.09 -22.35
C GLY A 113 -3.71 -4.77 -22.16
N SER A 114 -2.70 -4.09 -21.62
CA SER A 114 -1.44 -4.72 -21.21
C SER A 114 -1.64 -5.64 -20.01
N ALA A 115 -0.84 -6.71 -19.89
CA ALA A 115 -0.96 -7.67 -18.79
C ALA A 115 -0.73 -6.98 -17.44
N ALA A 116 -1.63 -7.19 -16.48
CA ALA A 116 -1.42 -6.75 -15.12
C ALA A 116 -0.35 -7.64 -14.42
N GLY A 117 0.03 -7.28 -13.19
CA GLY A 117 1.09 -7.97 -12.47
C GLY A 117 1.29 -7.44 -11.06
N TYR A 118 2.30 -7.96 -10.39
CA TYR A 118 2.68 -7.64 -9.02
C TYR A 118 4.20 -7.72 -8.87
N TYR A 119 4.74 -6.95 -7.93
CA TYR A 119 6.10 -7.12 -7.46
C TYR A 119 6.10 -7.99 -6.20
N ILE A 120 7.06 -8.90 -6.04
CA ILE A 120 7.19 -9.75 -4.84
C ILE A 120 8.62 -9.79 -4.29
N LYS A 121 8.73 -9.76 -2.96
CA LYS A 121 9.90 -10.21 -2.21
C LYS A 121 9.47 -11.29 -1.22
N GLU A 122 9.91 -12.52 -1.49
CA GLU A 122 9.63 -13.70 -0.65
C GLU A 122 10.53 -13.72 0.59
N SER A 123 9.97 -14.02 1.76
CA SER A 123 10.71 -14.31 2.99
C SER A 123 10.49 -15.77 3.40
N LYS A 124 11.47 -16.62 3.09
CA LYS A 124 11.43 -18.05 3.38
C LYS A 124 11.34 -18.29 4.89
N GLY A 125 10.32 -19.04 5.30
CA GLY A 125 10.02 -19.31 6.72
C GLY A 125 9.02 -18.32 7.34
N SER A 126 8.76 -17.18 6.71
CA SER A 126 7.72 -16.25 7.18
C SER A 126 6.33 -16.72 6.77
N LYS A 127 5.41 -16.78 7.74
CA LYS A 127 3.98 -17.06 7.52
C LYS A 127 3.11 -15.80 7.51
N ARG A 128 3.74 -14.62 7.45
CA ARG A 128 3.06 -13.33 7.25
C ARG A 128 3.19 -12.91 5.80
N TRP A 129 2.09 -12.44 5.23
CA TRP A 129 2.02 -11.88 3.89
C TRP A 129 1.42 -10.48 3.96
N LEU A 130 2.01 -9.53 3.24
CA LEU A 130 1.51 -8.18 3.08
C LEU A 130 1.32 -7.91 1.59
N LEU A 131 0.08 -7.75 1.16
CA LEU A 131 -0.29 -7.38 -0.21
C LEU A 131 -0.69 -5.92 -0.20
N PHE A 132 0.09 -5.05 -0.84
CA PHE A 132 -0.15 -3.62 -0.90
C PHE A 132 -0.78 -3.20 -2.24
N LEU A 133 -1.88 -2.46 -2.17
CA LEU A 133 -2.58 -1.84 -3.29
C LEU A 133 -2.11 -0.40 -3.48
N GLU A 134 -1.52 -0.08 -4.63
CA GLU A 134 -1.16 1.30 -4.98
C GLU A 134 -2.40 2.19 -5.12
N GLY A 135 -2.24 3.47 -4.77
CA GLY A 135 -3.22 4.53 -4.97
C GLY A 135 -3.04 5.33 -6.26
N GLY A 136 -3.58 6.55 -6.28
CA GLY A 136 -3.39 7.49 -7.39
C GLY A 136 -4.65 7.76 -8.23
N TRP A 137 -5.71 8.23 -7.60
CA TRP A 137 -6.94 8.72 -8.26
C TRP A 137 -7.66 7.66 -9.11
N TYR A 138 -8.41 8.08 -10.13
CA TYR A 138 -9.31 7.25 -10.94
C TYR A 138 -9.70 8.03 -12.21
N CYS A 139 -10.49 7.43 -13.12
CA CYS A 139 -11.18 8.14 -14.18
C CYS A 139 -12.56 7.52 -14.43
N PHE A 140 -13.62 8.33 -14.57
CA PHE A 140 -15.02 7.86 -14.49
C PHE A 140 -15.81 8.01 -15.81
N ASN A 141 -15.16 8.46 -16.88
CA ASN A 141 -15.72 8.52 -18.23
C ASN A 141 -14.58 8.50 -19.27
N LYS A 142 -14.93 8.38 -20.56
CA LYS A 142 -13.93 8.36 -21.65
C LYS A 142 -12.98 9.57 -21.61
N GLN A 143 -13.51 10.78 -21.51
CA GLN A 143 -12.71 12.02 -21.57
C GLN A 143 -11.68 12.10 -20.43
N THR A 144 -12.08 11.78 -19.20
CA THR A 144 -11.17 11.76 -18.04
C THR A 144 -10.16 10.62 -18.15
N CYS A 145 -10.52 9.47 -18.72
CA CYS A 145 -9.58 8.37 -18.94
C CYS A 145 -8.59 8.65 -20.07
N ASP A 146 -9.00 9.27 -21.17
CA ASP A 146 -8.11 9.68 -22.27
C ASP A 146 -7.07 10.69 -21.76
N SER A 147 -7.52 11.72 -21.03
CA SER A 147 -6.63 12.72 -20.40
C SER A 147 -5.67 12.08 -19.37
N ARG A 148 -6.17 11.15 -18.54
CA ARG A 148 -5.35 10.38 -17.59
C ARG A 148 -4.34 9.47 -18.30
N TYR A 149 -4.68 8.91 -19.46
CA TYR A 149 -3.78 8.04 -20.23
C TYR A 149 -2.62 8.84 -20.86
N GLU A 150 -2.88 10.07 -21.28
CA GLU A 150 -1.84 11.00 -21.76
C GLU A 150 -0.92 11.46 -20.63
N MET A 151 -1.48 11.91 -19.49
CA MET A 151 -0.70 12.52 -18.40
C MET A 151 -0.09 11.53 -17.41
N MET A 152 -0.74 10.39 -17.17
CA MET A 152 -0.45 9.47 -16.06
C MET A 152 -0.37 8.00 -16.50
N ARG A 153 0.08 7.72 -17.73
CA ARG A 153 0.09 6.38 -18.35
C ARG A 153 0.59 5.22 -17.48
N ARG A 154 1.52 5.46 -16.53
CA ARG A 154 2.00 4.44 -15.56
C ARG A 154 0.89 3.81 -14.72
N LEU A 155 -0.21 4.55 -14.52
CA LEU A 155 -1.40 4.15 -13.74
C LEU A 155 -2.52 3.57 -14.64
N MET A 156 -2.21 3.25 -15.89
CA MET A 156 -3.15 2.70 -16.89
C MET A 156 -2.53 1.63 -17.80
N SER A 157 -1.23 1.34 -17.64
CA SER A 157 -0.44 0.50 -18.54
C SER A 157 0.77 -0.07 -17.80
N SER A 158 1.05 -1.36 -17.98
CA SER A 158 2.23 -2.01 -17.43
C SER A 158 3.46 -1.95 -18.35
N THR A 159 3.30 -1.42 -19.57
CA THR A 159 4.32 -1.40 -20.64
C THR A 159 5.64 -0.70 -20.29
N LYS A 160 5.68 0.10 -19.22
CA LYS A 160 6.87 0.83 -18.74
C LYS A 160 7.24 0.51 -17.29
N TRP A 161 6.72 -0.57 -16.72
CA TRP A 161 7.05 -0.97 -15.35
C TRP A 161 8.51 -1.46 -15.24
N PRO A 162 9.29 -0.98 -14.24
CA PRO A 162 10.65 -1.46 -14.01
C PRO A 162 10.65 -2.93 -13.57
N GLN A 163 11.75 -3.65 -13.81
CA GLN A 163 11.84 -5.08 -13.45
C GLN A 163 11.95 -5.32 -11.94
N THR A 164 12.40 -4.33 -11.18
CA THR A 164 12.47 -4.36 -9.72
C THR A 164 11.84 -3.10 -9.12
N ARG A 165 11.46 -3.18 -7.84
CA ARG A 165 10.94 -2.07 -7.05
C ARG A 165 11.40 -2.21 -5.60
N THR A 166 12.08 -1.20 -5.08
CA THR A 166 12.43 -1.11 -3.65
C THR A 166 11.18 -0.92 -2.79
N GLY A 167 11.09 -1.63 -1.67
CA GLY A 167 10.04 -1.45 -0.68
C GLY A 167 10.43 -0.39 0.35
N THR A 168 9.48 0.46 0.73
CA THR A 168 9.64 1.56 1.71
C THR A 168 8.49 1.56 2.72
N GLY A 169 8.69 2.20 3.87
CA GLY A 169 7.75 2.17 5.00
C GLY A 169 7.44 0.74 5.44
N ILE A 170 6.15 0.39 5.53
CA ILE A 170 5.66 -0.95 5.86
C ILE A 170 6.07 -2.05 4.84
N LEU A 171 6.56 -1.67 3.67
CA LEU A 171 7.09 -2.58 2.64
C LEU A 171 8.61 -2.74 2.73
N SER A 172 9.29 -1.94 3.56
CA SER A 172 10.73 -2.00 3.70
C SER A 172 11.17 -3.32 4.32
N PRO A 173 12.25 -3.95 3.81
CA PRO A 173 12.85 -5.13 4.40
C PRO A 173 13.81 -4.80 5.56
N GLN A 174 14.02 -3.53 5.88
CA GLN A 174 14.90 -3.10 6.97
C GLN A 174 14.13 -3.03 8.30
N PRO A 175 14.60 -3.68 9.38
CA PRO A 175 13.96 -3.57 10.69
C PRO A 175 14.03 -2.15 11.27
N GLU A 176 14.99 -1.33 10.85
CA GLU A 176 15.12 0.07 11.24
C GLU A 176 13.99 0.94 10.69
N GLU A 177 13.45 0.60 9.51
CA GLU A 177 12.34 1.32 8.87
C GLU A 177 10.99 0.63 9.09
N ASN A 178 10.99 -0.70 9.29
CA ASN A 178 9.80 -1.53 9.41
C ASN A 178 9.89 -2.49 10.61
N PRO A 179 9.81 -1.97 11.86
CA PRO A 179 10.19 -2.72 13.07
C PRO A 179 9.39 -4.00 13.35
N HIS A 180 8.22 -4.18 12.70
CA HIS A 180 7.31 -5.29 12.99
C HIS A 180 7.03 -6.21 11.78
N TRP A 181 7.10 -5.70 10.55
CA TRP A 181 6.73 -6.45 9.34
C TRP A 181 7.89 -6.64 8.33
N TRP A 182 9.11 -6.16 8.62
CA TRP A 182 10.28 -6.24 7.71
C TRP A 182 10.57 -7.64 7.15
N ASN A 183 10.25 -8.68 7.93
CA ASN A 183 10.46 -10.08 7.55
C ASN A 183 9.19 -10.80 7.08
N ALA A 184 8.17 -10.08 6.60
CA ALA A 184 7.02 -10.66 5.90
C ALA A 184 7.36 -10.99 4.44
N ASN A 185 6.50 -11.78 3.79
CA ASN A 185 6.46 -11.83 2.33
C ASN A 185 5.77 -10.55 1.86
N ILE A 186 6.47 -9.72 1.09
CA ILE A 186 5.98 -8.41 0.65
C ILE A 186 5.56 -8.51 -0.82
N VAL A 187 4.34 -8.05 -1.11
CA VAL A 187 3.79 -7.95 -2.45
C VAL A 187 3.29 -6.53 -2.68
N PHE A 188 3.71 -5.89 -3.77
CA PHE A 188 3.21 -4.60 -4.22
C PHE A 188 2.45 -4.80 -5.54
N ILE A 189 1.16 -4.47 -5.55
CA ILE A 189 0.29 -4.60 -6.73
C ILE A 189 0.12 -3.18 -7.30
N PRO A 190 0.74 -2.85 -8.46
CA PRO A 190 0.65 -1.52 -9.02
C PRO A 190 -0.74 -1.24 -9.57
N TYR A 191 -1.19 0.00 -9.44
CA TYR A 191 -2.54 0.40 -9.80
C TYR A 191 -2.59 0.82 -11.26
N CYS A 192 -3.06 -0.09 -12.13
CA CYS A 192 -3.22 0.18 -13.56
C CYS A 192 -4.66 0.05 -14.08
N SER A 193 -5.64 0.07 -13.18
CA SER A 193 -7.06 -0.16 -13.50
C SER A 193 -7.95 1.08 -13.36
N SER A 194 -7.47 2.17 -12.74
CA SER A 194 -8.18 3.48 -12.66
C SER A 194 -9.62 3.46 -12.12
N ASP A 195 -10.00 2.38 -11.43
CA ASP A 195 -11.34 2.00 -11.00
C ASP A 195 -11.43 1.81 -9.47
N VAL A 196 -10.50 2.37 -8.69
CA VAL A 196 -10.48 2.27 -7.23
C VAL A 196 -10.49 0.80 -6.74
N TRP A 197 -9.92 -0.10 -7.54
CA TRP A 197 -9.87 -1.54 -7.30
C TRP A 197 -11.24 -2.25 -7.26
N SER A 198 -12.32 -1.64 -7.75
CA SER A 198 -13.66 -2.25 -7.76
C SER A 198 -14.04 -2.90 -9.09
N GLY A 199 -13.42 -2.52 -10.21
CA GLY A 199 -13.86 -2.92 -11.55
C GLY A 199 -13.73 -4.42 -11.85
N ALA A 200 -14.68 -4.93 -12.64
CA ALA A 200 -14.65 -6.29 -13.20
C ALA A 200 -15.01 -6.34 -14.71
N THR A 201 -14.86 -5.23 -15.43
CA THR A 201 -15.16 -5.10 -16.86
C THR A 201 -13.90 -5.32 -17.72
N PRO A 202 -13.81 -6.39 -18.53
CA PRO A 202 -12.70 -6.57 -19.47
C PRO A 202 -12.80 -5.60 -20.66
N LYS A 203 -11.69 -5.39 -21.35
CA LYS A 203 -11.69 -4.65 -22.63
C LYS A 203 -12.41 -5.45 -23.72
N THR A 204 -13.25 -4.76 -24.47
CA THR A 204 -14.01 -5.26 -25.64
C THR A 204 -13.80 -4.31 -26.83
N ASP A 205 -14.18 -4.74 -28.04
CA ASP A 205 -14.15 -3.89 -29.25
C ASP A 205 -15.00 -2.61 -29.14
N ARG A 206 -15.86 -2.50 -28.12
CA ARG A 206 -16.76 -1.35 -27.87
C ARG A 206 -16.33 -0.48 -26.69
N SER A 207 -15.24 -0.82 -26.00
CA SER A 207 -14.76 -0.14 -24.80
C SER A 207 -13.27 0.17 -24.92
N ASP A 208 -12.90 1.45 -24.86
CA ASP A 208 -11.50 1.87 -25.02
C ASP A 208 -10.56 1.30 -23.95
N TYR A 209 -11.09 1.08 -22.74
CA TYR A 209 -10.34 0.66 -21.56
C TYR A 209 -10.97 -0.57 -20.87
N ALA A 210 -10.13 -1.41 -20.26
CA ALA A 210 -10.53 -2.37 -19.23
C ALA A 210 -10.65 -1.69 -17.86
N PHE A 211 -11.48 -2.21 -16.97
CA PHE A 211 -11.57 -1.82 -15.56
C PHE A 211 -11.65 -3.11 -14.73
N MET A 212 -10.51 -3.64 -14.32
CA MET A 212 -10.38 -5.01 -13.78
C MET A 212 -9.75 -5.07 -12.39
N GLY A 213 -9.75 -3.98 -11.62
CA GLY A 213 -9.02 -3.88 -10.35
C GLY A 213 -9.34 -4.99 -9.35
N SER A 214 -10.62 -5.34 -9.18
CA SER A 214 -11.03 -6.43 -8.28
C SER A 214 -10.57 -7.81 -8.81
N LEU A 215 -10.60 -8.00 -10.14
CA LEU A 215 -10.12 -9.20 -10.81
C LEU A 215 -8.58 -9.33 -10.76
N ILE A 216 -7.85 -8.22 -10.80
CA ILE A 216 -6.39 -8.19 -10.62
C ILE A 216 -6.04 -8.70 -9.21
N ILE A 217 -6.70 -8.20 -8.15
CA ILE A 217 -6.47 -8.66 -6.78
C ILE A 217 -6.73 -10.17 -6.66
N LYS A 218 -7.88 -10.63 -7.18
CA LYS A 218 -8.27 -12.03 -7.19
C LYS A 218 -7.22 -12.92 -7.86
N GLU A 219 -6.71 -12.51 -9.02
CA GLU A 219 -5.75 -13.30 -9.77
C GLU A 219 -4.34 -13.28 -9.17
N VAL A 220 -3.92 -12.15 -8.58
CA VAL A 220 -2.69 -12.10 -7.78
C VAL A 220 -2.78 -13.09 -6.63
N VAL A 221 -3.88 -13.12 -5.87
CA VAL A 221 -4.07 -14.09 -4.78
C VAL A 221 -4.01 -15.54 -5.30
N ASN A 222 -4.65 -15.85 -6.44
CA ASN A 222 -4.57 -17.18 -7.06
C ASN A 222 -3.12 -17.58 -7.39
N GLU A 223 -2.31 -16.69 -7.96
CA GLU A 223 -0.90 -17.00 -8.25
C GLU A 223 -0.06 -17.18 -6.99
N LEU A 224 -0.28 -16.35 -5.97
CA LEU A 224 0.49 -16.39 -4.73
C LEU A 224 0.23 -17.68 -3.92
N LEU A 225 -0.93 -18.32 -4.08
CA LEU A 225 -1.15 -19.67 -3.54
C LEU A 225 -0.14 -20.69 -4.07
N THR A 226 0.32 -20.54 -5.32
CA THR A 226 1.41 -21.38 -5.88
C THR A 226 2.81 -20.99 -5.35
N LYS A 227 2.91 -19.92 -4.56
CA LYS A 227 4.13 -19.35 -3.97
C LYS A 227 4.15 -19.42 -2.43
N SER A 228 3.47 -20.40 -1.84
CA SER A 228 3.38 -20.63 -0.38
C SER A 228 2.42 -19.71 0.41
N LEU A 229 1.53 -18.96 -0.24
CA LEU A 229 0.46 -18.22 0.46
C LEU A 229 -0.56 -19.16 1.12
N ASP A 230 -0.74 -20.36 0.57
CA ASP A 230 -1.55 -21.46 1.13
C ASP A 230 -1.14 -21.85 2.57
N ASN A 231 0.13 -21.64 2.91
CA ASN A 231 0.75 -21.92 4.20
C ASN A 231 0.81 -20.71 5.15
N ALA A 232 0.21 -19.59 4.78
CA ALA A 232 0.19 -18.37 5.58
C ALA A 232 -0.62 -18.53 6.89
N LYS A 233 -0.24 -17.75 7.91
CA LYS A 233 -1.06 -17.54 9.11
C LYS A 233 -1.87 -16.25 9.01
N VAL A 234 -1.29 -15.21 8.40
CA VAL A 234 -1.92 -13.90 8.24
C VAL A 234 -1.60 -13.36 6.84
N LEU A 235 -2.65 -12.91 6.15
CA LEU A 235 -2.59 -12.08 4.94
C LEU A 235 -3.14 -10.70 5.31
N LEU A 236 -2.27 -9.69 5.30
CA LEU A 236 -2.65 -8.30 5.45
C LEU A 236 -2.81 -7.68 4.06
N LEU A 237 -4.04 -7.36 3.67
CA LEU A 237 -4.34 -6.55 2.50
C LEU A 237 -4.24 -5.07 2.92
N ALA A 238 -3.17 -4.41 2.49
CA ALA A 238 -2.90 -3.00 2.78
C ALA A 238 -3.09 -2.15 1.51
N GLY A 239 -3.26 -0.84 1.66
CA GLY A 239 -3.31 0.07 0.51
C GLY A 239 -3.45 1.52 0.93
N SER A 240 -2.92 2.42 0.11
CA SER A 240 -2.94 3.87 0.33
C SER A 240 -3.85 4.58 -0.68
N SER A 241 -4.51 5.67 -0.30
CA SER A 241 -5.35 6.49 -1.18
C SER A 241 -6.47 5.66 -1.84
N ALA A 242 -6.58 5.66 -3.17
CA ALA A 242 -7.49 4.77 -3.92
C ALA A 242 -7.26 3.27 -3.62
N GLY A 243 -6.04 2.87 -3.27
CA GLY A 243 -5.72 1.53 -2.76
C GLY A 243 -6.29 1.27 -1.37
N GLY A 244 -6.39 2.28 -0.51
CA GLY A 244 -7.03 2.21 0.80
C GLY A 244 -8.54 1.98 0.71
N ILE A 245 -9.22 2.65 -0.24
CA ILE A 245 -10.61 2.29 -0.60
C ILE A 245 -10.64 0.85 -1.15
N GLY A 246 -9.69 0.49 -2.01
CA GLY A 246 -9.56 -0.85 -2.57
C GLY A 246 -9.47 -1.98 -1.53
N VAL A 247 -8.82 -1.73 -0.39
CA VAL A 247 -8.81 -2.65 0.76
C VAL A 247 -10.24 -2.87 1.28
N LEU A 248 -10.98 -1.80 1.55
CA LEU A 248 -12.36 -1.87 2.06
C LEU A 248 -13.29 -2.60 1.09
N MET A 249 -13.08 -2.44 -0.22
CA MET A 249 -13.91 -3.07 -1.26
C MET A 249 -13.60 -4.56 -1.50
N ASN A 250 -12.39 -5.02 -1.18
CA ASN A 250 -11.91 -6.36 -1.56
C ASN A 250 -11.48 -7.27 -0.38
N VAL A 251 -11.30 -6.76 0.84
CA VAL A 251 -10.78 -7.56 1.97
C VAL A 251 -11.64 -8.80 2.26
N ASP A 252 -12.96 -8.66 2.28
CA ASP A 252 -13.89 -9.78 2.48
C ASP A 252 -13.94 -10.72 1.26
N GLN A 253 -13.79 -10.18 0.04
CA GLN A 253 -13.71 -11.02 -1.18
C GLN A 253 -12.45 -11.89 -1.18
N VAL A 254 -11.32 -11.38 -0.70
CA VAL A 254 -10.07 -12.15 -0.52
C VAL A 254 -10.23 -13.21 0.58
N ALA A 255 -10.94 -12.90 1.67
CA ALA A 255 -11.26 -13.87 2.71
C ALA A 255 -12.15 -15.01 2.18
N GLU A 256 -13.22 -14.68 1.45
CA GLU A 256 -14.14 -15.65 0.86
C GLU A 256 -13.49 -16.47 -0.27
N GLN A 257 -12.59 -15.87 -1.05
CA GLN A 257 -11.75 -16.58 -2.03
C GLN A 257 -10.87 -17.65 -1.34
N LEU A 258 -10.19 -17.31 -0.25
CA LEU A 258 -9.33 -18.26 0.46
C LEU A 258 -10.13 -19.37 1.17
N ASP A 259 -11.27 -19.04 1.80
CA ASP A 259 -12.17 -20.04 2.39
C ASP A 259 -12.72 -21.01 1.33
N SER A 260 -13.23 -20.49 0.21
CA SER A 260 -13.80 -21.31 -0.87
C SER A 260 -12.78 -22.22 -1.55
N GLN A 261 -11.49 -21.87 -1.54
CA GLN A 261 -10.39 -22.70 -2.02
C GLN A 261 -9.79 -23.62 -0.93
N GLY A 262 -10.33 -23.61 0.29
CA GLY A 262 -9.95 -24.51 1.39
C GLY A 262 -8.86 -23.98 2.32
N HIS A 263 -8.35 -22.76 2.11
CA HIS A 263 -7.27 -22.13 2.87
C HIS A 263 -7.74 -21.46 4.18
N ARG A 264 -8.65 -22.12 4.91
CA ARG A 264 -9.30 -21.64 6.15
C ARG A 264 -8.36 -21.27 7.30
N GLY A 265 -7.10 -21.68 7.24
CA GLY A 265 -6.08 -21.34 8.22
C GLY A 265 -5.49 -19.92 8.05
N VAL A 266 -5.72 -19.28 6.90
CA VAL A 266 -5.19 -17.95 6.59
C VAL A 266 -6.12 -16.87 7.14
N GLN A 267 -5.65 -16.07 8.10
CA GLN A 267 -6.39 -14.91 8.59
C GLN A 267 -6.22 -13.72 7.65
N VAL A 268 -7.27 -13.35 6.93
CA VAL A 268 -7.30 -12.11 6.14
C VAL A 268 -7.61 -10.92 7.04
N ARG A 269 -6.88 -9.82 6.83
CA ARG A 269 -7.01 -8.56 7.58
C ARG A 269 -6.81 -7.38 6.63
N GLY A 270 -7.41 -6.23 6.91
CA GLY A 270 -7.25 -5.00 6.12
C GLY A 270 -6.42 -3.92 6.81
N LEU A 271 -5.65 -3.15 6.05
CA LEU A 271 -5.05 -1.87 6.47
C LEU A 271 -5.35 -0.81 5.41
N ALA A 272 -6.38 0.00 5.65
CA ALA A 272 -6.75 1.11 4.78
C ALA A 272 -6.04 2.40 5.25
N ASP A 273 -5.13 2.92 4.43
CA ASP A 273 -4.45 4.20 4.63
C ASP A 273 -5.02 5.25 3.67
N SER A 274 -5.42 6.41 4.20
CA SER A 274 -5.88 7.56 3.41
C SER A 274 -7.02 7.23 2.43
N GLY A 275 -7.82 6.21 2.78
CA GLY A 275 -8.91 5.64 1.97
C GLY A 275 -10.30 5.89 2.56
N TRP A 276 -10.42 6.70 3.62
CA TRP A 276 -11.66 6.99 4.30
C TRP A 276 -12.12 8.41 3.96
N PHE A 277 -12.85 8.50 2.85
CA PHE A 277 -13.44 9.75 2.34
C PHE A 277 -14.84 9.98 2.89
N LEU A 278 -15.28 11.24 2.81
CA LEU A 278 -16.66 11.67 3.06
C LEU A 278 -17.37 11.97 1.73
N ASP A 279 -18.69 11.79 1.70
CA ASP A 279 -19.57 12.13 0.58
C ASP A 279 -20.21 13.52 0.74
N ASN A 280 -19.49 14.42 1.42
CA ASN A 280 -19.86 15.78 1.78
C ASN A 280 -20.09 16.70 0.56
N GLN A 281 -20.72 17.85 0.83
CA GLN A 281 -20.87 18.92 -0.16
C GLN A 281 -19.55 19.69 -0.30
N GLN A 282 -19.09 19.89 -1.54
CA GLN A 282 -17.89 20.67 -1.85
C GLN A 282 -18.00 22.11 -1.33
N TYR A 283 -16.86 22.76 -1.05
CA TYR A 283 -16.83 24.18 -0.66
C TYR A 283 -17.22 25.11 -1.83
N LYS A 284 -16.94 24.69 -3.07
CA LYS A 284 -17.40 25.32 -4.31
C LYS A 284 -17.99 24.26 -5.22
N PHE A 285 -18.99 24.64 -6.01
CA PHE A 285 -19.72 23.75 -6.91
C PHE A 285 -19.42 24.09 -8.38
N PRO A 286 -18.25 23.72 -8.92
CA PRO A 286 -17.97 23.87 -10.35
C PRO A 286 -18.73 22.82 -11.16
N ASP A 287 -18.74 22.98 -12.49
CA ASP A 287 -19.19 21.90 -13.37
C ASP A 287 -18.26 20.68 -13.24
N CYS A 288 -18.86 19.50 -13.11
CA CYS A 288 -18.17 18.21 -12.99
C CYS A 288 -17.66 17.73 -14.36
N LEU A 289 -16.56 18.34 -14.79
CA LEU A 289 -15.89 18.18 -16.10
C LEU A 289 -14.58 17.39 -15.99
N ASP A 290 -13.85 17.50 -14.88
CA ASP A 290 -12.58 16.81 -14.64
C ASP A 290 -12.55 16.04 -13.31
N ILE A 291 -11.47 15.31 -13.06
CA ILE A 291 -11.31 14.41 -11.88
C ILE A 291 -11.30 15.19 -10.55
N THR A 292 -10.83 16.44 -10.57
CA THR A 292 -10.65 17.31 -9.40
C THR A 292 -11.79 18.31 -9.19
N SER A 293 -12.58 18.62 -10.23
CA SER A 293 -13.75 19.49 -10.11
C SER A 293 -15.00 18.76 -9.60
N CYS A 294 -15.12 17.45 -9.86
CA CYS A 294 -16.27 16.65 -9.44
C CYS A 294 -16.29 16.31 -7.94
N GLY A 295 -17.40 16.60 -7.27
CA GLY A 295 -17.63 16.18 -5.89
C GLY A 295 -17.67 14.64 -5.73
N PRO A 296 -17.26 14.11 -4.57
CA PRO A 296 -16.98 12.68 -4.38
C PRO A 296 -18.20 11.78 -4.66
N SER A 297 -19.40 12.20 -4.23
CA SER A 297 -20.67 11.52 -4.53
C SER A 297 -20.91 11.31 -6.04
N GLU A 298 -20.65 12.33 -6.87
CA GLU A 298 -20.96 12.30 -8.31
C GLU A 298 -19.94 11.46 -9.08
N VAL A 299 -18.67 11.52 -8.67
CA VAL A 299 -17.61 10.62 -9.15
C VAL A 299 -18.04 9.16 -8.97
N MET A 300 -18.40 8.74 -7.76
CA MET A 300 -18.70 7.33 -7.49
C MET A 300 -19.98 6.86 -8.21
N LYS A 301 -21.00 7.74 -8.35
CA LYS A 301 -22.21 7.46 -9.13
C LYS A 301 -21.95 7.22 -10.63
N ARG A 302 -20.94 7.89 -11.20
CA ARG A 302 -20.50 7.68 -12.60
C ARG A 302 -19.57 6.47 -12.71
N GLY A 303 -18.55 6.43 -11.87
CA GLY A 303 -17.51 5.40 -11.83
C GLY A 303 -18.08 4.00 -11.64
N ILE A 304 -18.98 3.79 -10.67
CA ILE A 304 -19.53 2.46 -10.38
C ILE A 304 -20.12 1.77 -11.63
N ARG A 305 -20.79 2.55 -12.49
CA ARG A 305 -21.40 2.09 -13.76
C ARG A 305 -20.37 1.92 -14.86
N TYR A 306 -19.44 2.88 -14.98
CA TYR A 306 -18.43 2.89 -16.05
C TYR A 306 -17.40 1.77 -15.88
N TRP A 307 -17.05 1.42 -14.64
CA TRP A 307 -16.09 0.36 -14.30
C TRP A 307 -16.73 -1.04 -14.23
N GLY A 308 -18.06 -1.13 -14.17
CA GLY A 308 -18.78 -2.37 -13.84
C GLY A 308 -18.31 -2.92 -12.49
N SER A 309 -18.46 -2.11 -11.45
CA SER A 309 -17.85 -2.36 -10.15
C SER A 309 -18.50 -3.50 -9.37
N LEU A 310 -17.66 -4.28 -8.68
CA LEU A 310 -18.05 -5.15 -7.58
C LEU A 310 -17.90 -4.37 -6.26
N VAL A 311 -18.91 -4.46 -5.40
CA VAL A 311 -18.89 -3.87 -4.06
C VAL A 311 -19.19 -4.97 -3.03
N PRO A 312 -18.73 -4.87 -1.77
CA PRO A 312 -18.97 -5.91 -0.75
C PRO A 312 -20.45 -6.26 -0.62
N GLU A 313 -20.78 -7.55 -0.65
CA GLU A 313 -22.17 -8.02 -0.76
C GLU A 313 -23.07 -7.49 0.36
N ASN A 314 -22.58 -7.49 1.60
CA ASN A 314 -23.32 -6.97 2.75
C ASN A 314 -23.67 -5.48 2.58
N CYS A 315 -22.72 -4.67 2.08
CA CYS A 315 -22.96 -3.25 1.79
C CYS A 315 -23.92 -3.07 0.62
N ARG A 316 -23.78 -3.89 -0.44
CA ARG A 316 -24.70 -3.89 -1.59
C ARG A 316 -26.15 -4.10 -1.16
N GLN A 317 -26.39 -5.10 -0.31
CA GLN A 317 -27.74 -5.40 0.19
C GLN A 317 -28.29 -4.32 1.13
N ALA A 318 -27.43 -3.62 1.87
CA ALA A 318 -27.82 -2.48 2.71
C ALA A 318 -28.16 -1.21 1.90
N HIS A 319 -27.63 -1.08 0.67
CA HIS A 319 -27.73 0.12 -0.17
C HIS A 319 -28.16 -0.17 -1.62
N LEU A 320 -29.16 -1.04 -1.80
CA LEU A 320 -29.70 -1.40 -3.11
C LEU A 320 -30.16 -0.15 -3.91
N GLY A 321 -29.65 0.00 -5.13
CA GLY A 321 -29.86 1.17 -6.00
C GLY A 321 -28.99 2.39 -5.68
N GLU A 322 -28.24 2.35 -4.57
CA GLU A 322 -27.29 3.38 -4.14
C GLU A 322 -25.91 2.78 -3.82
N GLU A 323 -25.50 1.73 -4.52
CA GLU A 323 -24.29 0.95 -4.26
C GLU A 323 -23.00 1.79 -4.30
N TRP A 324 -23.05 2.97 -4.94
CA TRP A 324 -21.98 3.98 -4.94
C TRP A 324 -21.61 4.47 -3.52
N LYS A 325 -22.54 4.34 -2.55
CA LYS A 325 -22.30 4.64 -1.13
C LYS A 325 -21.25 3.71 -0.50
N CYS A 326 -21.07 2.49 -1.01
CA CYS A 326 -20.10 1.54 -0.50
C CYS A 326 -18.62 1.95 -0.72
N PHE A 327 -18.35 2.99 -1.50
CA PHE A 327 -17.00 3.55 -1.65
C PHE A 327 -16.60 4.47 -0.48
N PHE A 328 -17.52 4.83 0.41
CA PHE A 328 -17.25 5.67 1.58
C PHE A 328 -17.01 4.83 2.82
N GLY A 329 -15.85 5.04 3.46
CA GLY A 329 -15.36 4.17 4.54
C GLY A 329 -16.36 3.98 5.68
N TYR A 330 -17.01 5.06 6.10
CA TYR A 330 -17.98 5.04 7.19
C TYR A 330 -19.28 4.28 6.89
N ILE A 331 -19.59 4.06 5.60
CA ILE A 331 -20.77 3.31 5.16
C ILE A 331 -20.43 1.83 5.01
N VAL A 332 -19.29 1.51 4.39
CA VAL A 332 -18.90 0.12 4.11
C VAL A 332 -18.33 -0.59 5.35
N PHE A 333 -17.57 0.10 6.20
CA PHE A 333 -16.87 -0.50 7.34
C PHE A 333 -17.77 -1.30 8.30
N PRO A 334 -18.96 -0.82 8.71
CA PRO A 334 -19.87 -1.59 9.58
C PRO A 334 -20.39 -2.90 8.98
N THR A 335 -20.21 -3.11 7.68
CA THR A 335 -20.68 -4.30 6.95
C THR A 335 -19.60 -5.36 6.74
N LEU A 336 -18.33 -5.02 7.00
CA LEU A 336 -17.16 -5.89 6.79
C LEU A 336 -17.07 -6.97 7.87
N LYS A 337 -16.70 -8.18 7.45
CA LYS A 337 -16.47 -9.35 8.30
C LYS A 337 -15.00 -9.41 8.78
N SER A 338 -14.07 -9.05 7.90
CA SER A 338 -12.64 -9.08 8.16
C SER A 338 -12.23 -7.92 9.08
N PRO A 339 -11.30 -8.11 10.03
CA PRO A 339 -10.81 -7.01 10.85
C PRO A 339 -9.98 -6.05 10.00
N VAL A 340 -10.32 -4.76 10.03
CA VAL A 340 -9.62 -3.69 9.32
C VAL A 340 -9.07 -2.65 10.30
N PHE A 341 -7.82 -2.25 10.10
CA PHE A 341 -7.21 -1.08 10.72
C PHE A 341 -7.34 0.13 9.77
N VAL A 342 -7.75 1.28 10.30
CA VAL A 342 -7.91 2.52 9.50
C VAL A 342 -6.84 3.54 9.88
N MET A 343 -5.97 3.92 8.94
CA MET A 343 -5.15 5.11 9.04
C MET A 343 -5.80 6.22 8.20
N GLN A 344 -6.07 7.39 8.79
CA GLN A 344 -6.67 8.50 8.04
C GLN A 344 -6.24 9.87 8.58
N TRP A 345 -5.64 10.71 7.73
CA TRP A 345 -5.39 12.12 8.04
C TRP A 345 -6.71 12.87 8.26
N GLN A 346 -6.84 13.65 9.34
CA GLN A 346 -8.08 14.41 9.62
C GLN A 346 -8.35 15.55 8.62
N TYR A 347 -7.32 15.94 7.86
CA TYR A 347 -7.38 16.97 6.83
C TYR A 347 -6.67 16.46 5.58
N ASP A 348 -7.17 15.37 5.00
CA ASP A 348 -6.55 14.70 3.86
C ASP A 348 -6.53 15.59 2.60
N GLU A 349 -5.39 15.67 1.91
CA GLU A 349 -5.23 16.54 0.74
C GLU A 349 -6.08 16.12 -0.46
N ALA A 350 -6.34 14.82 -0.64
CA ALA A 350 -7.22 14.34 -1.72
C ALA A 350 -8.68 14.68 -1.41
N GLN A 351 -9.12 14.54 -0.15
CA GLN A 351 -10.45 14.98 0.30
C GLN A 351 -10.65 16.48 0.05
N LEU A 352 -9.70 17.32 0.49
CA LEU A 352 -9.75 18.77 0.25
C LEU A 352 -9.75 19.10 -1.24
N THR A 353 -9.01 18.34 -2.06
CA THR A 353 -8.99 18.55 -3.52
C THR A 353 -10.36 18.28 -4.14
N VAL A 354 -11.04 17.16 -3.82
CA VAL A 354 -12.39 16.88 -4.34
C VAL A 354 -13.45 17.82 -3.75
N ASP A 355 -13.22 18.40 -2.58
CA ASP A 355 -14.03 19.47 -1.99
C ASP A 355 -13.80 20.85 -2.62
N ASN A 356 -12.98 20.94 -3.67
CA ASN A 356 -12.58 22.16 -4.38
C ASN A 356 -11.85 23.19 -3.49
N ILE A 357 -11.02 22.67 -2.57
CA ILE A 357 -10.11 23.45 -1.73
C ILE A 357 -8.67 23.23 -2.21
N HIS A 358 -8.09 24.28 -2.79
CA HIS A 358 -6.69 24.31 -3.21
C HIS A 358 -5.92 25.28 -2.31
N LEU A 359 -4.77 24.85 -1.79
CA LEU A 359 -3.98 25.59 -0.80
C LEU A 359 -2.75 26.21 -1.49
N THR A 360 -3.03 27.16 -2.38
CA THR A 360 -2.08 27.75 -3.35
C THR A 360 -1.27 28.94 -2.80
N GLY A 361 -0.89 28.88 -1.51
CA GLY A 361 -0.14 29.94 -0.83
C GLY A 361 -0.91 31.26 -0.59
N GLN A 362 -2.09 31.45 -1.20
CA GLN A 362 -2.96 32.60 -0.93
C GLN A 362 -3.63 32.49 0.46
N PRO A 363 -3.87 33.61 1.17
CA PRO A 363 -4.60 33.60 2.43
C PRO A 363 -6.01 32.99 2.28
N VAL A 364 -6.26 31.91 3.01
CA VAL A 364 -7.55 31.23 3.12
C VAL A 364 -8.54 32.16 3.83
N ASN A 365 -9.73 32.32 3.27
CA ASN A 365 -10.78 33.17 3.86
C ASN A 365 -11.48 32.47 5.03
N GLU A 366 -12.14 33.24 5.92
CA GLU A 366 -12.78 32.71 7.14
C GLU A 366 -13.81 31.60 6.86
N GLY A 367 -14.55 31.69 5.75
CA GLY A 367 -15.52 30.66 5.36
C GLY A 367 -14.86 29.34 4.95
N GLN A 368 -13.79 29.42 4.16
CA GLN A 368 -13.00 28.26 3.76
C GLN A 368 -12.26 27.65 4.97
N TRP A 369 -11.74 28.48 5.88
CA TRP A 369 -11.15 27.99 7.12
C TRP A 369 -12.17 27.25 7.99
N ARG A 370 -13.37 27.83 8.20
CA ARG A 370 -14.46 27.17 8.93
C ARG A 370 -14.88 25.84 8.28
N TYR A 371 -14.93 25.77 6.95
CA TYR A 371 -15.19 24.52 6.23
C TYR A 371 -14.14 23.45 6.58
N ILE A 372 -12.84 23.79 6.54
CA ILE A 372 -11.76 22.85 6.88
C ILE A 372 -11.87 22.39 8.34
N GLN A 373 -12.19 23.30 9.27
CA GLN A 373 -12.42 22.92 10.68
C GLN A 373 -13.61 21.98 10.86
N ASN A 374 -14.69 22.18 10.10
CA ASN A 374 -15.87 21.29 10.11
C ASN A 374 -15.55 19.92 9.51
N LEU A 375 -14.81 19.86 8.39
CA LEU A 375 -14.36 18.61 7.78
C LEU A 375 -13.64 17.71 8.79
N GLY A 376 -12.70 18.27 9.56
CA GLY A 376 -12.02 17.53 10.63
C GLY A 376 -12.94 17.10 11.78
N GLN A 377 -14.02 17.82 12.07
CA GLN A 377 -15.03 17.39 13.04
C GLN A 377 -15.91 16.26 12.52
N GLU A 378 -16.39 16.37 11.28
CA GLU A 378 -17.21 15.36 10.60
C GLU A 378 -16.42 14.05 10.45
N LEU A 379 -15.20 14.11 9.94
CA LEU A 379 -14.33 12.95 9.79
C LEU A 379 -14.06 12.25 11.14
N ARG A 380 -13.71 12.99 12.19
CA ARG A 380 -13.58 12.44 13.55
C ARG A 380 -14.87 11.81 14.06
N SER A 381 -16.04 12.33 13.68
CA SER A 381 -17.33 11.76 14.09
C SER A 381 -17.55 10.38 13.45
N THR A 382 -17.22 10.21 12.17
CA THR A 382 -17.33 8.92 11.47
C THR A 382 -16.37 7.86 11.99
N LEU A 383 -15.20 8.28 12.48
CA LEU A 383 -14.17 7.38 13.00
C LEU A 383 -14.38 6.94 14.45
N ARG A 384 -15.37 7.50 15.16
CA ARG A 384 -15.60 7.28 16.61
C ARG A 384 -15.75 5.81 16.98
N ASP A 385 -16.51 5.06 16.19
CA ASP A 385 -16.85 3.67 16.48
C ASP A 385 -15.91 2.66 15.78
N VAL A 386 -14.84 3.14 15.13
CA VAL A 386 -13.81 2.31 14.52
C VAL A 386 -12.82 1.85 15.61
N PRO A 387 -12.76 0.54 15.95
CA PRO A 387 -12.04 0.07 17.14
C PRO A 387 -10.51 0.06 17.00
N ALA A 388 -10.00 -0.04 15.78
CA ALA A 388 -8.58 -0.11 15.46
C ALA A 388 -8.25 0.96 14.40
N MET A 389 -7.69 2.08 14.83
CA MET A 389 -7.48 3.23 13.96
C MET A 389 -6.39 4.20 14.44
N PHE A 390 -5.86 4.97 13.50
CA PHE A 390 -4.84 5.99 13.69
C PHE A 390 -5.18 7.23 12.85
N SER A 391 -5.62 8.31 13.49
CA SER A 391 -6.03 9.54 12.80
C SER A 391 -5.42 10.78 13.44
N PRO A 392 -4.21 11.18 12.98
CA PRO A 392 -3.55 12.40 13.39
C PRO A 392 -4.15 13.64 12.70
N ALA A 393 -4.13 14.76 13.42
CA ALA A 393 -4.71 16.02 12.98
C ALA A 393 -3.77 16.85 12.09
N CYS A 394 -3.33 16.25 10.99
CA CYS A 394 -2.40 16.84 10.01
C CYS A 394 -3.07 17.08 8.65
N LEU A 395 -2.51 18.03 7.90
CA LEU A 395 -2.68 18.13 6.45
C LEU A 395 -1.60 17.28 5.78
N SER A 396 -1.97 16.17 5.16
CA SER A 396 -1.09 15.33 4.33
C SER A 396 -1.93 14.32 3.54
N HIS A 397 -1.29 13.45 2.77
CA HIS A 397 -1.92 12.32 2.08
C HIS A 397 -0.96 11.14 1.99
N GLU A 398 -1.48 9.93 2.21
CA GLU A 398 -0.73 8.67 2.36
C GLU A 398 0.26 8.66 3.54
N LEU A 399 0.50 7.47 4.12
CA LEU A 399 1.48 7.31 5.19
C LEU A 399 2.29 6.01 5.09
N ILE A 400 1.65 4.85 4.90
CA ILE A 400 2.26 3.56 5.27
C ILE A 400 3.43 3.13 4.40
N THR A 401 3.64 3.73 3.23
CA THR A 401 4.76 3.45 2.32
C THR A 401 5.87 4.50 2.36
N ARG A 402 5.76 5.54 3.19
CA ARG A 402 6.77 6.59 3.32
C ARG A 402 7.89 6.15 4.26
N THR A 403 9.09 6.70 4.06
CA THR A 403 10.25 6.42 4.93
C THR A 403 10.11 7.05 6.32
N ASP A 404 9.35 8.15 6.44
CA ASP A 404 9.07 8.89 7.69
C ASP A 404 7.82 8.38 8.44
N TRP A 405 7.25 7.24 8.03
CA TRP A 405 5.97 6.74 8.58
C TRP A 405 5.99 6.38 10.07
N MET A 406 7.19 6.26 10.66
CA MET A 406 7.39 5.98 12.09
C MET A 406 7.35 7.24 12.96
N ASP A 407 7.60 8.41 12.37
CA ASP A 407 7.79 9.67 13.10
C ASP A 407 6.45 10.23 13.59
N ILE A 408 5.37 9.93 12.86
CA ILE A 408 4.00 10.38 13.14
C ILE A 408 3.46 9.65 14.37
N GLN A 409 2.99 10.42 15.35
CA GLN A 409 2.49 9.92 16.62
C GLN A 409 1.14 10.54 16.99
N VAL A 410 0.23 9.72 17.51
CA VAL A 410 -1.00 10.20 18.17
C VAL A 410 -0.92 9.77 19.63
N LYS A 411 -1.09 10.73 20.56
CA LYS A 411 -1.01 10.48 22.02
C LYS A 411 0.27 9.74 22.43
N GLY A 412 1.42 10.10 21.82
CA GLY A 412 2.73 9.49 22.08
C GLY A 412 2.90 8.05 21.56
N THR A 413 2.00 7.55 20.71
CA THR A 413 2.10 6.24 20.06
C THR A 413 2.27 6.41 18.56
N SER A 414 3.29 5.79 17.96
CA SER A 414 3.49 5.81 16.50
C SER A 414 2.64 4.79 15.77
N LEU A 415 2.42 4.98 14.47
CA LEU A 415 1.63 4.06 13.64
C LEU A 415 2.17 2.60 13.64
N PRO A 416 3.49 2.33 13.48
CA PRO A 416 4.01 0.96 13.57
C PRO A 416 3.68 0.32 14.93
N ARG A 417 3.80 1.08 16.02
CA ARG A 417 3.52 0.61 17.38
C ARG A 417 2.04 0.28 17.57
N ALA A 418 1.14 1.06 16.97
CA ALA A 418 -0.30 0.84 16.96
C ALA A 418 -0.69 -0.42 16.17
N LEU A 419 -0.10 -0.63 14.98
CA LEU A 419 -0.28 -1.85 14.18
C LEU A 419 0.20 -3.10 14.93
N HIS A 420 1.30 -3.00 15.69
CA HIS A 420 1.75 -4.10 16.54
C HIS A 420 0.78 -4.39 17.71
N CYS A 421 0.19 -3.37 18.33
CA CYS A 421 -0.89 -3.57 19.31
C CYS A 421 -2.08 -4.29 18.70
N TRP A 422 -2.47 -3.90 17.49
CA TRP A 422 -3.59 -4.50 16.78
C TRP A 422 -3.33 -5.98 16.44
N ASP A 423 -2.16 -6.32 15.90
CA ASP A 423 -1.77 -7.71 15.65
C ASP A 423 -1.84 -8.57 16.92
N ARG A 424 -1.30 -8.06 18.05
CA ARG A 424 -1.39 -8.74 19.36
C ARG A 424 -2.84 -8.92 19.81
N SER A 425 -3.67 -7.89 19.70
CA SER A 425 -5.08 -7.95 20.13
C SER A 425 -5.89 -9.03 19.39
N LEU A 426 -5.58 -9.27 18.11
CA LEU A 426 -6.21 -10.31 17.30
C LEU A 426 -5.67 -11.72 17.62
N GLN A 427 -4.38 -11.84 17.97
CA GLN A 427 -3.79 -13.10 18.46
C GLN A 427 -4.41 -13.53 19.80
N ASP A 428 -4.56 -12.59 20.74
CA ASP A 428 -5.15 -12.85 22.07
C ASP A 428 -6.60 -13.36 21.95
N GLN A 429 -7.41 -12.79 21.04
CA GLN A 429 -8.79 -13.24 20.78
C GLN A 429 -8.88 -14.69 20.28
N ILE A 430 -7.91 -15.12 19.46
CA ILE A 430 -7.86 -16.50 18.94
C ILE A 430 -7.53 -17.48 20.05
N HIS A 431 -6.60 -17.13 20.94
CA HIS A 431 -6.27 -17.98 22.08
C HIS A 431 -7.49 -18.19 22.99
N ILE A 432 -8.24 -17.12 23.30
CA ILE A 432 -9.46 -17.19 24.13
C ILE A 432 -10.54 -18.09 23.50
N ASN A 433 -10.75 -17.98 22.19
CA ASN A 433 -11.74 -18.80 21.47
C ASN A 433 -11.30 -20.27 21.31
N GLY A 434 -10.00 -20.55 21.26
CA GLY A 434 -9.45 -21.91 21.27
C GLY A 434 -9.48 -22.58 22.63
N SER A 435 -9.35 -21.81 23.73
CA SER A 435 -9.24 -22.32 25.10
C SER A 435 -10.55 -22.25 25.88
N ASN A 436 -11.68 -22.73 25.32
CA ASN A 436 -12.91 -22.87 26.11
C ASN A 436 -13.81 -24.07 25.76
N ARG A 437 -13.34 -25.27 26.15
CA ARG A 437 -14.20 -26.19 26.91
C ARG A 437 -13.87 -25.99 28.39
N ASN A 438 -14.75 -25.30 29.11
CA ASN A 438 -14.71 -25.04 30.55
C ASN A 438 -13.55 -24.17 31.07
N HIS A 439 -13.72 -22.85 31.09
CA HIS A 439 -13.68 -22.06 32.34
C HIS A 439 -14.28 -20.64 32.18
N HIS A 440 -14.52 -19.97 33.32
CA HIS A 440 -15.38 -18.79 33.46
C HIS A 440 -14.96 -17.57 32.63
N LYS A 441 -15.97 -16.75 32.28
CA LYS A 441 -15.83 -15.45 31.61
C LYS A 441 -15.04 -14.43 32.45
N HIS A 442 -13.72 -14.46 32.37
CA HIS A 442 -12.91 -13.26 32.58
C HIS A 442 -12.62 -12.61 31.24
N ARG A 443 -13.22 -11.44 30.98
CA ARG A 443 -12.74 -10.55 29.93
C ARG A 443 -11.33 -10.11 30.32
N THR A 444 -10.32 -10.52 29.56
CA THR A 444 -8.98 -9.94 29.68
C THR A 444 -9.09 -8.43 29.46
N PRO A 445 -8.59 -7.59 30.39
CA PRO A 445 -8.54 -6.16 30.15
C PRO A 445 -7.61 -5.86 28.97
N PRO A 446 -7.81 -4.74 28.25
CA PRO A 446 -6.89 -4.31 27.20
C PRO A 446 -5.48 -4.23 27.77
N THR A 447 -4.49 -4.77 27.03
CA THR A 447 -3.10 -4.81 27.48
C THR A 447 -2.61 -3.41 27.80
N SER A 448 -2.23 -3.18 29.06
CA SER A 448 -1.81 -1.87 29.56
C SER A 448 -0.65 -1.33 28.71
N GLY A 449 -0.84 -0.16 28.11
CA GLY A 449 0.14 0.43 27.19
C GLY A 449 0.03 -0.04 25.73
N CYS A 450 -1.12 -0.59 25.31
CA CYS A 450 -1.41 -0.88 23.90
C CYS A 450 -2.73 -0.26 23.39
N PRO A 451 -2.75 1.05 23.08
CA PRO A 451 -3.93 1.70 22.52
C PRO A 451 -4.19 1.26 21.08
N LEU A 452 -5.47 1.02 20.75
CA LEU A 452 -5.94 0.65 19.40
C LEU A 452 -6.70 1.78 18.70
N HIS A 453 -7.34 2.68 19.46
CA HIS A 453 -8.13 3.79 18.93
C HIS A 453 -7.39 5.11 19.18
N LEU A 454 -6.62 5.55 18.19
CA LEU A 454 -5.69 6.67 18.28
C LEU A 454 -6.14 7.83 17.38
N ILE A 455 -7.07 8.63 17.90
CA ILE A 455 -7.57 9.84 17.25
C ILE A 455 -7.10 11.11 17.99
N ASP A 456 -6.58 12.10 17.26
CA ASP A 456 -6.34 13.44 17.79
C ASP A 456 -7.65 14.21 18.00
N SER A 457 -7.64 15.14 18.95
CA SER A 457 -8.82 15.94 19.33
C SER A 457 -8.71 17.43 18.99
N CYS A 458 -7.55 17.92 18.56
CA CYS A 458 -7.34 19.33 18.31
C CYS A 458 -8.03 19.79 16.99
N PRO A 459 -8.69 20.96 16.95
CA PRO A 459 -9.68 21.27 15.91
C PRO A 459 -9.15 22.02 14.68
N TRP A 460 -7.83 22.04 14.42
CA TRP A 460 -7.25 22.66 13.23
C TRP A 460 -6.16 21.77 12.60
N PRO A 461 -5.93 21.84 11.27
CA PRO A 461 -4.84 21.10 10.62
C PRO A 461 -3.49 21.49 11.22
N GLN A 462 -2.58 20.52 11.30
CA GLN A 462 -1.19 20.73 11.74
C GLN A 462 -1.09 21.17 13.22
N CYS A 463 -2.09 20.79 14.03
CA CYS A 463 -2.07 20.95 15.50
C CYS A 463 -1.29 19.84 16.22
N ASN A 464 -1.06 18.70 15.57
CA ASN A 464 -0.19 17.65 16.08
C ASN A 464 1.27 17.97 15.74
N PRO A 465 2.20 17.96 16.71
CA PRO A 465 3.58 18.36 16.48
C PRO A 465 4.42 17.37 15.69
N SER A 466 3.96 16.12 15.57
CA SER A 466 4.60 15.07 14.75
C SER A 466 4.11 15.06 13.31
N CYS A 467 3.30 16.04 12.89
CA CYS A 467 2.85 16.13 11.51
C CYS A 467 4.03 16.30 10.52
N PRO A 468 3.90 15.78 9.28
CA PRO A 468 4.92 16.00 8.26
C PRO A 468 5.14 17.49 7.95
N THR A 469 6.38 17.85 7.61
CA THR A 469 6.73 19.18 7.13
C THR A 469 5.85 19.57 5.96
N ILE A 470 5.24 20.75 6.05
CA ILE A 470 4.30 21.25 5.06
C ILE A 470 5.07 21.77 3.86
N ARG A 471 4.61 21.46 2.65
CA ARG A 471 5.19 21.96 1.41
C ARG A 471 4.14 22.71 0.61
N ASP A 472 4.52 23.87 0.09
CA ASP A 472 3.66 24.66 -0.77
C ASP A 472 3.36 23.87 -2.07
N GLN A 473 2.07 23.76 -2.42
CA GLN A 473 1.61 22.88 -3.50
C GLN A 473 2.07 23.31 -4.91
N LEU A 474 2.52 24.56 -5.07
CA LEU A 474 2.97 25.13 -6.36
C LEU A 474 4.49 25.12 -6.50
N THR A 475 5.21 25.44 -5.43
CA THR A 475 6.66 25.66 -5.44
C THR A 475 7.46 24.52 -4.82
N GLY A 476 6.80 23.62 -4.07
CA GLY A 476 7.43 22.53 -3.32
C GLY A 476 8.31 22.98 -2.15
N GLN A 477 8.36 24.27 -1.83
CA GLN A 477 9.15 24.80 -0.73
C GLN A 477 8.54 24.46 0.63
N GLU A 478 9.40 24.18 1.61
CA GLU A 478 8.97 23.89 2.97
C GLU A 478 8.46 25.15 3.69
N MET A 479 7.35 24.99 4.40
CA MET A 479 6.71 26.05 5.19
C MET A 479 6.68 25.63 6.66
N SER A 480 7.06 26.53 7.56
CA SER A 480 6.84 26.30 8.99
C SER A 480 5.34 26.26 9.32
N THR A 481 4.97 25.51 10.36
CA THR A 481 3.58 25.38 10.82
C THR A 481 2.92 26.74 11.09
N ILE A 482 3.66 27.72 11.64
CA ILE A 482 3.13 29.08 11.86
C ILE A 482 2.92 29.86 10.56
N GLN A 483 3.83 29.74 9.58
CA GLN A 483 3.62 30.35 8.27
C GLN A 483 2.36 29.75 7.64
N PHE A 484 2.31 28.42 7.52
CA PHE A 484 1.15 27.72 6.97
C PHE A 484 -0.15 28.12 7.68
N LEU A 485 -0.23 28.04 9.01
CA LEU A 485 -1.44 28.42 9.75
C LEU A 485 -1.86 29.86 9.45
N LYS A 486 -0.92 30.82 9.40
CA LYS A 486 -1.25 32.20 8.99
C LYS A 486 -1.76 32.29 7.56
N HIS A 487 -1.19 31.52 6.62
CA HIS A 487 -1.73 31.37 5.26
C HIS A 487 -3.13 30.72 5.27
N MET A 488 -3.43 29.84 6.23
CA MET A 488 -4.76 29.26 6.42
C MET A 488 -5.77 30.19 7.10
N GLY A 489 -5.45 31.46 7.33
CA GLY A 489 -6.33 32.41 8.02
C GLY A 489 -6.37 32.24 9.54
N PHE A 490 -5.42 31.50 10.12
CA PHE A 490 -5.29 31.33 11.57
C PHE A 490 -4.89 32.64 12.24
N ASP A 491 -5.84 33.24 12.94
CA ASP A 491 -5.62 34.37 13.84
C ASP A 491 -5.30 33.84 15.24
N VAL A 492 -4.04 34.00 15.67
CA VAL A 492 -3.56 33.53 16.98
C VAL A 492 -4.34 34.15 18.15
N GLN A 493 -4.79 35.41 18.03
CA GLN A 493 -5.55 36.08 19.09
C GLN A 493 -6.95 35.49 19.21
N LYS A 494 -7.66 35.34 18.07
CA LYS A 494 -8.99 34.71 18.04
C LYS A 494 -8.94 33.25 18.52
N MET A 495 -7.94 32.49 18.09
CA MET A 495 -7.80 31.07 18.47
C MET A 495 -7.42 30.90 19.94
N ALA A 496 -6.52 31.72 20.46
CA ALA A 496 -6.22 31.76 21.88
C ALA A 496 -7.47 32.07 22.71
N GLN A 497 -8.28 33.05 22.29
CA GLN A 497 -9.56 33.37 22.93
C GLN A 497 -10.58 32.21 22.86
N GLN A 498 -10.72 31.55 21.70
CA GLN A 498 -11.62 30.40 21.53
C GLN A 498 -11.20 29.18 22.37
N GLN A 499 -9.88 28.98 22.57
CA GLN A 499 -9.33 27.87 23.37
C GLN A 499 -9.13 28.22 24.85
N GLY A 500 -9.48 29.44 25.30
CA GLY A 500 -9.25 29.90 26.66
C GLY A 500 -7.76 29.96 27.06
N MET A 501 -6.87 30.18 26.09
CA MET A 501 -5.42 30.16 26.23
C MET A 501 -4.81 31.55 26.09
N ASP A 502 -3.63 31.78 26.66
CA ASP A 502 -2.82 32.96 26.38
C ASP A 502 -2.24 32.91 24.95
N PRO A 503 -2.30 34.01 24.16
CA PRO A 503 -1.79 34.04 22.78
C PRO A 503 -0.29 33.75 22.64
N LYS A 504 0.56 34.13 23.61
CA LYS A 504 2.00 33.83 23.58
C LYS A 504 2.26 32.37 23.90
N LYS A 505 1.46 31.77 24.81
CA LYS A 505 1.51 30.33 25.08
C LYS A 505 1.15 29.52 23.84
N LEU A 506 0.08 29.90 23.14
CA LEU A 506 -0.31 29.27 21.86
C LEU A 506 0.78 29.42 20.80
N LEU A 507 1.38 30.62 20.67
CA LEU A 507 2.54 30.85 19.79
C LEU A 507 3.77 30.01 20.17
N GLY A 508 4.01 29.76 21.45
CA GLY A 508 5.09 28.91 21.94
C GLY A 508 4.88 27.43 21.58
N MET A 509 3.67 26.92 21.77
CA MET A 509 3.27 25.56 21.38
C MET A 509 3.45 25.33 19.87
N LEU A 510 3.01 26.30 19.05
CA LEU A 510 3.15 26.25 17.59
C LEU A 510 4.59 26.41 17.07
N ASN A 511 5.49 27.02 17.85
CA ASN A 511 6.91 27.14 17.51
C ASN A 511 7.73 25.90 17.92
N ASN A 512 7.39 25.29 19.06
CA ASN A 512 8.18 24.22 19.66
C ASN A 512 7.69 22.82 19.29
N GLY A 513 6.54 22.69 18.63
CA GLY A 513 5.90 21.40 18.39
C GLY A 513 5.56 20.71 19.71
N SER A 514 4.71 21.35 20.54
CA SER A 514 4.36 20.87 21.88
C SER A 514 2.90 21.06 22.22
#